data_AF-A0A9P7TY63-F1
#
_entry.id   AF-A0A9P7TY63-F1
#
_cell.length_a   1.000
_cell.length_b   1.000
_cell.length_c   1.000
_cell.angle_alpha   90.00
_cell.angle_beta   90.00
_cell.angle_gamma   90.00
#
_symmetry.space_group_name_H-M   'P 1'
#
loop_
_entity.id
_entity.type
_entity.pdbx_description
1 polymer ?
#
loop_
_entity_poly.entity_id
_entity_poly.type
_entity_poly.pdbx_seq_one_letter_code
_entity_poly.pdbx_strand_id
1 'polypeptide(L)'
;MRFLSIMALTALTAAHMEMKYPAPFLSKYNVHSTQIDYSMTSPLFASGANFPCKGYHSVLNTPQGRSVANWKTGQPYTVTLEGSATHDGGSCQLSLSYDKGQTWKVIQSFIGGCPLTPNWPFVVPADAPTGEALFAWSWFNRIGNREMYMNCAHVTIESSKPPTGGASFPWSKRPNMFIANVNNGCRTLEMADVVFPEPGPDVKKGSDKLADPVGNCKPQ
;
A
#
# COMPACT_ATOMS: atom_id res chain seq x y z
N MET A 1 48.09 -23.31 -20.65
CA MET A 1 46.63 -23.49 -20.55
C MET A 1 46.02 -22.17 -20.13
N ARG A 2 45.19 -21.53 -20.96
CA ARG A 2 44.54 -20.24 -20.65
C ARG A 2 43.39 -20.50 -19.68
N PHE A 3 43.42 -19.88 -18.49
CA PHE A 3 42.27 -19.87 -17.58
C PHE A 3 41.22 -18.89 -18.14
N LEU A 4 40.08 -19.41 -18.58
CA LEU A 4 38.89 -18.60 -18.86
C LEU A 4 38.25 -18.24 -17.51
N SER A 5 38.40 -16.99 -17.07
CA SER A 5 37.63 -16.44 -15.98
C SER A 5 36.21 -16.16 -16.46
N ILE A 6 35.24 -16.98 -16.05
CA ILE A 6 33.82 -16.72 -16.27
C ILE A 6 33.38 -15.70 -15.22
N MET A 7 33.23 -14.44 -15.63
CA MET A 7 32.64 -13.40 -14.80
C MET A 7 31.12 -13.63 -14.80
N ALA A 8 30.61 -14.29 -13.76
CA ALA A 8 29.18 -14.47 -13.56
C ALA A 8 28.55 -13.11 -13.26
N LEU A 9 27.88 -12.52 -14.25
CA LEU A 9 27.09 -11.31 -14.10
C LEU A 9 25.82 -11.70 -13.32
N THR A 10 25.84 -11.56 -12.00
CA THR A 10 24.62 -11.72 -11.20
C THR A 10 23.68 -10.57 -11.54
N ALA A 11 22.64 -10.87 -12.31
CA ALA A 11 21.54 -9.95 -12.51
C ALA A 11 20.93 -9.64 -11.13
N LEU A 12 21.18 -8.42 -10.64
CA LEU A 12 20.47 -7.85 -9.50
C LEU A 12 19.02 -7.64 -9.96
N THR A 13 18.20 -8.68 -9.96
CA THR A 13 16.77 -8.49 -10.08
C THR A 13 16.36 -7.72 -8.83
N ALA A 14 15.83 -6.51 -9.01
CA ALA A 14 15.24 -5.72 -7.94
C ALA A 14 13.97 -6.47 -7.48
N ALA A 15 14.19 -7.45 -6.61
CA ALA A 15 13.17 -8.36 -6.12
C ALA A 15 12.45 -7.66 -4.97
N HIS A 16 11.18 -7.29 -5.18
CA HIS A 16 10.32 -6.60 -4.23
C HIS A 16 8.85 -6.88 -4.56
N MET A 17 7.92 -6.36 -3.78
CA MET A 17 6.48 -6.64 -3.89
C MET A 17 5.72 -5.47 -4.53
N GLU A 18 4.69 -5.80 -5.30
CA GLU A 18 3.72 -4.87 -5.87
C GLU A 18 2.29 -5.36 -5.65
N MET A 19 1.33 -4.45 -5.79
CA MET A 19 -0.09 -4.76 -5.86
C MET A 19 -0.43 -5.21 -7.29
N LYS A 20 -0.97 -6.43 -7.40
CA LYS A 20 -1.55 -6.97 -8.64
C LYS A 20 -3.00 -6.56 -8.80
N TYR A 21 -3.77 -6.61 -7.70
CA TYR A 21 -5.18 -6.25 -7.68
C TYR A 21 -5.53 -5.46 -6.40
N PRO A 22 -6.31 -4.36 -6.50
CA PRO A 22 -6.69 -3.68 -7.75
C PRO A 22 -5.44 -3.17 -8.49
N ALA A 23 -5.46 -3.17 -9.83
CA ALA A 23 -4.25 -2.90 -10.60
C ALA A 23 -3.80 -1.41 -10.47
N PRO A 24 -2.57 -1.12 -10.01
CA PRO A 24 -2.10 0.24 -9.83
C PRO A 24 -2.03 1.06 -11.12
N PHE A 25 -1.99 2.39 -11.01
CA PHE A 25 -1.60 3.25 -12.13
C PHE A 25 -0.26 2.82 -12.71
N LEU A 26 -0.14 2.79 -14.04
CA LEU A 26 1.08 2.45 -14.78
C LEU A 26 1.64 1.04 -14.51
N SER A 27 0.95 0.20 -13.74
CA SER A 27 1.33 -1.20 -13.56
C SER A 27 1.08 -1.98 -14.84
N LYS A 28 1.92 -3.00 -15.08
CA LYS A 28 1.74 -4.01 -16.14
C LYS A 28 0.43 -4.79 -16.02
N TYR A 29 -0.18 -4.83 -14.83
CA TYR A 29 -1.48 -5.48 -14.60
C TYR A 29 -2.67 -4.57 -14.90
N ASN A 30 -2.46 -3.26 -15.07
CA ASN A 30 -3.53 -2.32 -15.36
C ASN A 30 -3.75 -2.23 -16.86
N VAL A 31 -4.90 -2.72 -17.30
CA VAL A 31 -5.31 -2.81 -18.72
C VAL A 31 -5.46 -1.45 -19.41
N HIS A 32 -5.52 -0.36 -18.65
CA HIS A 32 -5.59 1.00 -19.18
C HIS A 32 -4.22 1.66 -19.36
N SER A 33 -3.17 1.12 -18.73
CA SER A 33 -1.82 1.66 -18.84
C SER A 33 -1.28 1.51 -20.26
N THR A 34 -0.83 2.61 -20.86
CA THR A 34 -0.08 2.57 -22.11
C THR A 34 1.41 2.85 -21.91
N GLN A 35 1.77 3.42 -20.76
CA GLN A 35 3.16 3.63 -20.33
C GLN A 35 3.42 2.81 -19.06
N ILE A 36 3.82 1.55 -19.25
CA ILE A 36 4.08 0.63 -18.14
C ILE A 36 5.37 1.02 -17.42
N ASP A 37 5.30 1.16 -16.10
CA ASP A 37 6.47 1.25 -15.23
C ASP A 37 6.89 -0.15 -14.75
N TYR A 38 8.06 -0.59 -15.18
CA TYR A 38 8.64 -1.90 -14.81
C TYR A 38 9.30 -1.92 -13.42
N SER A 39 9.37 -0.77 -12.74
CA SER A 39 9.88 -0.59 -11.38
C SER A 39 8.76 -0.46 -10.34
N MET A 40 7.55 -0.94 -10.65
CA MET A 40 6.39 -0.86 -9.74
C MET A 40 6.66 -1.47 -8.35
N THR A 41 7.46 -2.55 -8.32
CA THR A 41 7.89 -3.26 -7.12
C THR A 41 8.88 -2.47 -6.26
N SER A 42 9.58 -1.47 -6.80
CA SER A 42 10.54 -0.68 -6.03
C SER A 42 9.86 0.09 -4.88
N PRO A 43 10.57 0.41 -3.79
CA PRO A 43 10.02 1.30 -2.77
C PRO A 43 9.86 2.72 -3.31
N LEU A 44 9.21 3.59 -2.53
CA LEU A 44 9.32 5.03 -2.71
C LEU A 44 10.77 5.48 -2.52
N PHE A 45 11.12 6.62 -3.09
CA PHE A 45 12.43 7.21 -2.86
C PHE A 45 12.56 7.60 -1.39
N ALA A 46 13.71 7.29 -0.78
CA ALA A 46 13.99 7.67 0.60
C ALA A 46 13.90 9.18 0.84
N SER A 47 14.08 10.01 -0.21
CA SER A 47 13.89 11.46 -0.17
C SER A 47 12.42 11.90 -0.08
N GLY A 48 11.46 11.00 -0.35
CA GLY A 48 10.04 11.29 -0.45
C GLY A 48 9.60 11.96 -1.76
N ALA A 49 10.52 12.20 -2.70
CA ALA A 49 10.23 12.98 -3.92
C ALA A 49 9.16 12.38 -4.86
N ASN A 50 8.85 11.09 -4.72
CA ASN A 50 7.78 10.43 -5.47
C ASN A 50 6.60 9.98 -4.58
N PHE A 51 6.52 10.44 -3.33
CA PHE A 51 5.33 10.26 -2.51
C PHE A 51 4.27 11.31 -2.89
N PRO A 52 2.96 10.96 -2.97
CA PRO A 52 2.37 9.62 -2.86
C PRO A 52 2.32 8.87 -4.20
N CYS A 53 2.04 7.56 -4.15
CA CYS A 53 1.73 6.73 -5.32
C CYS A 53 2.82 6.72 -6.42
N LYS A 54 4.09 6.92 -6.06
CA LYS A 54 5.21 7.11 -7.01
C LYS A 54 5.01 8.28 -7.99
N GLY A 55 4.08 9.20 -7.71
CA GLY A 55 3.66 10.27 -8.64
C GLY A 55 2.73 9.81 -9.77
N TYR A 56 2.35 8.52 -9.83
CA TYR A 56 1.57 7.98 -10.94
C TYR A 56 0.10 8.37 -10.91
N HIS A 57 -0.41 8.85 -9.77
CA HIS A 57 -1.75 9.44 -9.68
C HIS A 57 -1.91 10.70 -10.56
N SER A 58 -0.82 11.22 -11.15
CA SER A 58 -0.84 12.27 -12.19
C SER A 58 -1.63 11.87 -13.44
N VAL A 59 -1.79 10.58 -13.75
CA VAL A 59 -2.61 10.12 -14.89
C VAL A 59 -4.10 9.99 -14.55
N LEU A 60 -4.51 10.33 -13.32
CA LEU A 60 -5.92 10.37 -12.94
C LEU A 60 -6.71 11.31 -13.86
N ASN A 61 -7.93 10.93 -14.23
CA ASN A 61 -8.80 11.61 -15.21
C ASN A 61 -8.28 11.59 -16.65
N THR A 62 -7.26 10.79 -16.96
CA THR A 62 -6.87 10.48 -18.34
C THR A 62 -7.40 9.10 -18.74
N PRO A 63 -7.37 8.73 -20.03
CA PRO A 63 -7.70 7.37 -20.46
C PRO A 63 -6.88 6.26 -19.78
N GLN A 64 -5.66 6.55 -19.32
CA GLN A 64 -4.80 5.60 -18.60
C GLN A 64 -5.17 5.44 -17.13
N GLY A 65 -5.82 6.45 -16.54
CA GLY A 65 -6.17 6.50 -15.12
C GLY A 65 -7.62 6.15 -14.84
N ARG A 66 -8.26 5.32 -15.67
CA ARG A 66 -9.65 4.87 -15.42
C ARG A 66 -9.71 3.98 -14.18
N SER A 67 -10.87 3.98 -13.52
CA SER A 67 -11.16 3.08 -12.40
C SER A 67 -11.00 1.62 -12.83
N VAL A 68 -10.31 0.84 -12.02
CA VAL A 68 -10.00 -0.58 -12.29
C VAL A 68 -10.80 -1.55 -11.42
N ALA A 69 -11.57 -1.03 -10.45
CA ALA A 69 -12.42 -1.85 -9.59
C ALA A 69 -13.62 -1.03 -9.08
N ASN A 70 -14.78 -1.69 -9.04
CA ASN A 70 -15.98 -1.16 -8.40
C ASN A 70 -16.22 -1.95 -7.12
N TRP A 71 -16.29 -1.25 -5.99
CA TRP A 71 -16.52 -1.84 -4.68
C TRP A 71 -17.73 -1.20 -4.01
N LYS A 72 -18.40 -1.95 -3.14
CA LYS A 72 -19.57 -1.51 -2.38
C LYS A 72 -19.20 -1.33 -0.93
N THR A 73 -19.72 -0.28 -0.31
CA THR A 73 -19.56 -0.06 1.13
C THR A 73 -20.06 -1.27 1.94
N GLY A 74 -19.37 -1.61 3.02
CA GLY A 74 -19.71 -2.73 3.90
C GLY A 74 -19.47 -4.14 3.33
N GLN A 75 -18.96 -4.26 2.09
CA GLN A 75 -18.68 -5.56 1.47
C GLN A 75 -17.21 -5.97 1.59
N PRO A 76 -16.93 -7.28 1.68
CA PRO A 76 -15.57 -7.79 1.73
C PRO A 76 -14.92 -7.80 0.34
N TYR A 77 -13.64 -7.49 0.30
CA TYR A 77 -12.77 -7.55 -0.88
C TYR A 77 -11.38 -8.05 -0.49
N THR A 78 -10.53 -8.24 -1.49
CA THR A 78 -9.16 -8.75 -1.30
C THR A 78 -8.21 -7.89 -2.12
N VAL A 79 -7.07 -7.53 -1.52
CA VAL A 79 -5.90 -7.06 -2.26
C VAL A 79 -5.05 -8.27 -2.60
N THR A 80 -4.59 -8.35 -3.85
CA THR A 80 -3.62 -9.37 -4.27
C THR A 80 -2.26 -8.71 -4.48
N LEU A 81 -1.25 -9.24 -3.80
CA LEU A 81 0.15 -8.80 -3.86
C LEU A 81 0.99 -9.87 -4.57
N GLU A 82 1.94 -9.42 -5.38
CA GLU A 82 2.85 -10.27 -6.15
C GLU A 82 4.27 -9.69 -6.13
N GLY A 83 5.28 -10.53 -6.26
CA GLY A 83 6.67 -10.09 -6.24
C GLY A 83 7.61 -11.24 -5.89
N SER A 84 8.88 -10.92 -5.69
CA SER A 84 9.94 -11.93 -5.50
C SER A 84 10.72 -11.81 -4.19
N ALA A 85 10.56 -10.71 -3.43
CA ALA A 85 11.10 -10.61 -2.08
C ALA A 85 10.10 -9.96 -1.12
N THR A 86 9.64 -10.75 -0.15
CA THR A 86 8.69 -10.32 0.88
C THR A 86 9.38 -9.71 2.09
N HIS A 87 10.72 -9.67 2.14
CA HIS A 87 11.52 -9.17 3.27
C HIS A 87 11.10 -9.75 4.64
N ASP A 88 10.72 -11.02 4.65
CA ASP A 88 10.12 -11.73 5.79
C ASP A 88 8.92 -10.99 6.43
N GLY A 89 8.17 -10.26 5.62
CA GLY A 89 6.99 -9.53 6.02
C GLY A 89 7.29 -8.08 6.40
N GLY A 90 6.65 -7.62 7.46
CA GLY A 90 6.45 -6.21 7.76
C GLY A 90 5.00 -5.93 8.13
N SER A 91 4.68 -4.65 8.17
CA SER A 91 3.30 -4.17 8.40
C SER A 91 2.81 -3.37 7.20
N CYS A 92 1.52 -3.50 6.91
CA CYS A 92 0.86 -2.81 5.79
C CYS A 92 -0.38 -2.05 6.24
N GLN A 93 -0.70 -0.97 5.53
CA GLN A 93 -2.01 -0.33 5.60
C GLN A 93 -2.66 -0.29 4.23
N LEU A 94 -3.98 -0.46 4.23
CA LEU A 94 -4.87 -0.15 3.12
C LEU A 94 -5.61 1.14 3.43
N SER A 95 -5.61 2.07 2.47
CA SER A 95 -6.16 3.41 2.67
C SER A 95 -6.94 3.89 1.46
N LEU A 96 -7.94 4.76 1.67
CA LEU A 96 -8.63 5.47 0.59
C LEU A 96 -8.35 6.97 0.65
N SER A 97 -8.29 7.60 -0.51
CA SER A 97 -8.25 9.04 -0.69
C SER A 97 -9.35 9.48 -1.65
N TYR A 98 -10.09 10.52 -1.27
CA TYR A 98 -11.15 11.12 -2.09
C TYR A 98 -10.78 12.51 -2.61
N ASP A 99 -9.56 12.98 -2.30
CA ASP A 99 -9.04 14.31 -2.64
C ASP A 99 -7.79 14.21 -3.52
N LYS A 100 -7.76 13.18 -4.38
CA LYS A 100 -6.71 12.93 -5.38
C LYS A 100 -5.33 12.64 -4.77
N GLY A 101 -5.29 12.07 -3.58
CA GLY A 101 -4.07 11.64 -2.90
C GLY A 101 -3.50 12.65 -1.90
N GLN A 102 -4.22 13.75 -1.61
CA GLN A 102 -3.78 14.74 -0.62
C GLN A 102 -3.92 14.21 0.81
N THR A 103 -5.04 13.55 1.12
CA THR A 103 -5.27 12.89 2.41
C THR A 103 -5.69 11.44 2.21
N TRP A 104 -5.32 10.59 3.16
CA TRP A 104 -5.53 9.15 3.11
C TRP A 104 -6.11 8.66 4.41
N LYS A 105 -7.26 7.99 4.37
CA LYS A 105 -7.90 7.38 5.54
C LYS A 105 -7.68 5.88 5.56
N VAL A 106 -7.20 5.37 6.69
CA VAL A 106 -6.94 3.94 6.89
C VAL A 106 -8.26 3.17 6.97
N ILE A 107 -8.37 2.12 6.17
CA ILE A 107 -9.52 1.20 6.20
C ILE A 107 -9.14 -0.19 6.71
N GLN A 108 -7.86 -0.56 6.70
CA GLN A 108 -7.36 -1.83 7.25
C GLN A 108 -5.88 -1.70 7.59
N SER A 109 -5.49 -2.14 8.78
CA SER A 109 -4.09 -2.34 9.17
C SER A 109 -3.76 -3.82 9.32
N PHE A 110 -2.62 -4.24 8.79
CA PHE A 110 -2.02 -5.55 9.02
C PHE A 110 -0.69 -5.31 9.74
N ILE A 111 -0.63 -5.66 11.02
CA ILE A 111 0.55 -5.48 11.86
C ILE A 111 1.30 -6.80 11.91
N GLY A 112 2.39 -6.89 11.15
CA GLY A 112 3.15 -8.12 10.96
C GLY A 112 2.58 -9.07 9.91
N GLY A 113 3.47 -9.88 9.33
CA GLY A 113 3.15 -10.93 8.36
C GLY A 113 2.81 -10.43 6.94
N CYS A 114 2.64 -9.12 6.72
CA CYS A 114 2.38 -8.59 5.39
C CYS A 114 3.68 -8.30 4.64
N PRO A 115 3.89 -8.75 3.39
CA PRO A 115 2.98 -9.48 2.49
C PRO A 115 3.37 -10.96 2.28
N LEU A 116 3.48 -11.78 3.33
CA LEU A 116 3.93 -13.18 3.23
C LEU A 116 2.99 -14.11 2.46
N THR A 117 1.73 -13.73 2.29
CA THR A 117 0.75 -14.43 1.46
C THR A 117 0.29 -13.53 0.30
N PRO A 118 -0.19 -14.08 -0.82
CA PRO A 118 -0.60 -13.26 -1.95
C PRO A 118 -1.90 -12.48 -1.70
N ASN A 119 -2.82 -13.00 -0.88
CA ASN A 119 -4.17 -12.44 -0.75
C ASN A 119 -4.42 -11.85 0.64
N TRP A 120 -4.87 -10.59 0.68
CA TRP A 120 -5.08 -9.80 1.89
C TRP A 120 -6.52 -9.28 1.96
N PRO A 121 -7.41 -9.96 2.71
CA PRO A 121 -8.82 -9.59 2.75
C PRO A 121 -9.08 -8.39 3.67
N PHE A 122 -9.98 -7.51 3.23
CA PHE A 122 -10.43 -6.31 3.93
C PHE A 122 -11.93 -6.07 3.67
N VAL A 123 -12.52 -5.12 4.38
CA VAL A 123 -13.90 -4.67 4.16
C VAL A 123 -13.87 -3.17 3.85
N VAL A 124 -14.58 -2.74 2.80
CA VAL A 124 -14.78 -1.29 2.60
C VAL A 124 -15.71 -0.80 3.70
N PRO A 125 -15.37 0.27 4.46
CA PRO A 125 -16.22 0.74 5.54
C PRO A 125 -17.65 1.04 5.08
N ALA A 126 -18.64 0.69 5.90
CA ALA A 126 -20.06 0.82 5.56
C ALA A 126 -20.49 2.27 5.27
N ASP A 127 -19.79 3.23 5.87
CA ASP A 127 -20.03 4.67 5.75
C ASP A 127 -18.92 5.41 4.97
N ALA A 128 -18.06 4.67 4.24
CA ALA A 128 -17.09 5.30 3.35
C ALA A 128 -17.83 6.13 2.27
N PRO A 129 -17.33 7.34 1.92
CA PRO A 129 -17.93 8.15 0.87
C PRO A 129 -18.06 7.38 -0.45
N THR A 130 -19.14 7.61 -1.17
CA THR A 130 -19.33 7.04 -2.52
C THR A 130 -18.69 7.92 -3.58
N GLY A 131 -18.27 7.31 -4.69
CA GLY A 131 -17.66 7.99 -5.83
C GLY A 131 -16.27 7.47 -6.15
N GLU A 132 -15.58 8.19 -7.03
CA GLU A 132 -14.20 7.91 -7.43
C GLU A 132 -13.25 8.11 -6.23
N ALA A 133 -12.37 7.14 -5.99
CA ALA A 133 -11.39 7.16 -4.91
C ALA A 133 -10.06 6.57 -5.37
N LEU A 134 -8.96 7.03 -4.77
CA LEU A 134 -7.70 6.32 -4.86
C LEU A 134 -7.61 5.32 -3.72
N PHE A 135 -7.22 4.09 -4.03
CA PHE A 135 -6.90 3.04 -3.07
C PHE A 135 -5.40 2.85 -3.01
N ALA A 136 -4.82 2.85 -1.80
CA ALA A 136 -3.40 2.61 -1.59
C ALA A 136 -3.16 1.35 -0.77
N TRP A 137 -2.22 0.53 -1.24
CA TRP A 137 -1.47 -0.39 -0.39
C TRP A 137 -0.14 0.28 -0.04
N SER A 138 0.14 0.37 1.26
CA SER A 138 1.42 0.81 1.81
C SER A 138 2.04 -0.30 2.65
N TRP A 139 3.36 -0.46 2.56
CA TRP A 139 4.09 -1.52 3.27
C TRP A 139 5.44 -1.02 3.79
N PHE A 140 5.77 -1.43 5.01
CA PHE A 140 7.05 -1.20 5.67
C PHE A 140 7.70 -2.54 5.96
N ASN A 141 8.77 -2.85 5.24
CA ASN A 141 9.46 -4.13 5.25
C ASN A 141 10.19 -4.40 6.58
N ARG A 142 10.15 -5.66 7.03
CA ARG A 142 10.79 -6.09 8.29
C ARG A 142 12.31 -6.08 8.19
N ILE A 143 12.87 -6.66 7.12
CA ILE A 143 14.32 -6.83 6.92
C ILE A 143 14.84 -5.95 5.78
N GLY A 144 16.08 -5.46 5.89
CA GLY A 144 16.77 -4.73 4.82
C GLY A 144 16.82 -3.22 5.02
N ASN A 145 16.81 -2.45 3.94
CA ASN A 145 16.71 -0.99 4.03
C ASN A 145 15.40 -0.58 4.68
N ARG A 146 15.38 0.55 5.40
CA ARG A 146 14.13 1.08 5.98
C ARG A 146 13.38 1.80 4.87
N GLU A 147 12.37 1.13 4.32
CA GLU A 147 11.69 1.57 3.11
C GLU A 147 10.18 1.71 3.34
N MET A 148 9.52 2.46 2.46
CA MET A 148 8.07 2.52 2.34
C MET A 148 7.70 2.17 0.91
N TYR A 149 6.97 1.08 0.73
CA TYR A 149 6.34 0.74 -0.55
C TYR A 149 4.96 1.37 -0.59
N MET A 150 4.58 1.86 -1.76
CA MET A 150 3.24 2.36 -2.00
C MET A 150 2.83 2.11 -3.45
N ASN A 151 1.70 1.44 -3.64
CA ASN A 151 1.04 1.32 -4.93
C ASN A 151 -0.39 1.84 -4.82
N CYS A 152 -0.84 2.58 -5.82
CA CYS A 152 -2.17 3.18 -5.82
C CYS A 152 -2.96 2.81 -7.06
N ALA A 153 -4.22 2.43 -6.87
CA ALA A 153 -5.17 2.15 -7.92
C ALA A 153 -6.34 3.14 -7.87
N HIS A 154 -6.95 3.40 -9.02
CA HIS A 154 -8.22 4.10 -9.08
C HIS A 154 -9.36 3.10 -8.88
N VAL A 155 -10.24 3.35 -7.91
CA VAL A 155 -11.41 2.52 -7.63
C VAL A 155 -12.66 3.40 -7.55
N THR A 156 -13.82 2.81 -7.78
CA THR A 156 -15.11 3.47 -7.60
C THR A 156 -15.83 2.82 -6.42
N ILE A 157 -16.23 3.63 -5.44
CA ILE A 157 -16.97 3.20 -4.26
C ILE A 157 -18.46 3.47 -4.45
N GLU A 158 -19.24 2.41 -4.47
CA GLU A 158 -20.70 2.43 -4.58
C GLU A 158 -21.35 2.23 -3.22
N SER A 159 -22.56 2.78 -3.05
CA SER A 159 -23.37 2.47 -1.86
C SER A 159 -23.86 1.02 -1.95
N SER A 160 -23.62 0.21 -0.92
CA SER A 160 -24.56 -0.87 -0.63
C SER A 160 -25.87 -0.29 -0.09
N LYS A 161 -27.00 -1.02 -0.19
CA LYS A 161 -28.20 -0.65 0.58
C LYS A 161 -27.77 -0.46 2.05
N PRO A 162 -28.28 0.56 2.76
CA PRO A 162 -27.80 0.87 4.10
C PRO A 162 -27.86 -0.39 4.96
N PRO A 163 -26.75 -0.81 5.59
CA PRO A 163 -26.83 -1.86 6.60
C PRO A 163 -27.82 -1.39 7.67
N THR A 164 -28.65 -2.30 8.17
CA THR A 164 -29.67 -2.03 9.20
C THR A 164 -29.08 -1.66 10.57
N GLY A 165 -27.78 -1.37 10.63
CA GLY A 165 -27.06 -0.75 11.74
C GLY A 165 -25.93 0.11 11.18
N GLY A 166 -25.74 1.31 11.75
CA GLY A 166 -24.67 2.23 11.33
C GLY A 166 -23.27 1.62 11.51
N ALA A 167 -22.27 2.18 10.84
CA ALA A 167 -20.87 1.79 11.05
C ALA A 167 -20.50 1.97 12.53
N SER A 168 -19.89 0.94 13.15
CA SER A 168 -19.46 0.99 14.55
C SER A 168 -18.38 2.05 14.79
N PHE A 169 -17.62 2.41 13.75
CA PHE A 169 -16.60 3.43 13.77
C PHE A 169 -16.76 4.36 12.55
N PRO A 170 -17.01 5.66 12.76
CA PRO A 170 -17.36 6.56 11.67
C PRO A 170 -16.16 6.92 10.79
N TRP A 171 -16.39 7.04 9.48
CA TRP A 171 -15.42 7.44 8.46
C TRP A 171 -14.63 8.69 8.86
N SER A 172 -15.33 9.72 9.37
CA SER A 172 -14.74 11.00 9.76
C SER A 172 -13.71 10.90 10.89
N LYS A 173 -13.77 9.83 11.71
CA LYS A 173 -12.81 9.57 12.79
C LYS A 173 -11.70 8.60 12.38
N ARG A 174 -11.71 8.07 11.16
CA ARG A 174 -10.65 7.15 10.72
C ARG A 174 -9.32 7.91 10.68
N PRO A 175 -8.24 7.26 11.14
CA PRO A 175 -6.95 7.92 11.21
C PRO A 175 -6.37 8.12 9.82
N ASN A 176 -5.42 9.03 9.73
CA ASN A 176 -4.65 9.21 8.52
C ASN A 176 -3.67 8.04 8.33
N MET A 177 -3.31 7.75 7.08
CA MET A 177 -2.32 6.72 6.76
C MET A 177 -0.97 7.05 7.40
N PHE A 178 -0.31 6.03 7.94
CA PHE A 178 1.03 6.13 8.49
C PHE A 178 2.06 6.33 7.36
N ILE A 179 2.99 7.27 7.56
CA ILE A 179 4.03 7.61 6.60
C ILE A 179 5.37 7.63 7.35
N ALA A 180 6.35 6.90 6.83
CA ALA A 180 7.71 6.84 7.38
C ALA A 180 8.71 6.53 6.26
N ASN A 181 10.01 6.62 6.56
CA ASN A 181 11.09 6.20 5.66
C ASN A 181 11.17 6.99 4.33
N VAL A 182 10.54 8.16 4.27
CA VAL A 182 10.48 9.06 3.09
C VAL A 182 10.96 10.46 3.43
N ASN A 183 12.01 10.56 4.26
CA ASN A 183 12.61 11.82 4.73
C ASN A 183 11.63 12.77 5.44
N ASN A 184 10.59 12.22 6.08
CA ASN A 184 9.61 12.99 6.85
C ASN A 184 9.93 13.08 8.36
N GLY A 185 11.13 12.62 8.76
CA GLY A 185 11.55 12.56 10.17
C GLY A 185 10.98 11.40 10.96
N CYS A 186 10.15 10.53 10.37
CA CYS A 186 9.70 9.27 10.96
C CYS A 186 10.41 8.09 10.31
N ARG A 187 10.86 7.11 11.11
CA ARG A 187 11.48 5.88 10.61
C ARG A 187 10.99 4.63 11.32
N THR A 188 10.96 3.53 10.59
CA THR A 188 10.75 2.20 11.18
C THR A 188 12.09 1.59 11.63
N LEU A 189 12.01 0.54 12.43
CA LEU A 189 13.18 -0.22 12.88
C LEU A 189 13.36 -1.48 12.03
N GLU A 190 14.60 -1.91 11.82
CA GLU A 190 14.90 -3.19 11.18
C GLU A 190 14.62 -4.35 12.14
N MET A 191 14.34 -5.52 11.57
CA MET A 191 14.07 -6.78 12.26
C MET A 191 12.74 -6.84 13.03
N ALA A 192 11.94 -5.78 12.99
CA ALA A 192 10.65 -5.69 13.65
C ALA A 192 9.54 -5.23 12.69
N ASP A 193 8.33 -5.69 12.93
CA ASP A 193 7.11 -5.24 12.27
C ASP A 193 6.60 -3.99 12.98
N VAL A 194 6.45 -2.89 12.24
CA VAL A 194 6.05 -1.61 12.84
C VAL A 194 4.63 -1.70 13.39
N VAL A 195 4.44 -1.26 14.63
CA VAL A 195 3.12 -0.99 15.20
C VAL A 195 2.70 0.41 14.80
N PHE A 196 1.60 0.54 14.05
CA PHE A 196 1.10 1.85 13.66
C PHE A 196 0.59 2.60 14.90
N PRO A 197 1.00 3.87 15.13
CA PRO A 197 0.48 4.67 16.24
C PRO A 197 -1.04 4.81 16.21
N GLU A 198 -1.61 4.92 15.00
CA GLU A 198 -3.05 4.97 14.77
C GLU A 198 -3.47 3.91 13.74
N PRO A 199 -3.67 2.65 14.17
CA PRO A 199 -3.95 1.55 13.25
C PRO A 199 -5.41 1.55 12.73
N GLY A 200 -6.28 2.38 13.31
CA GLY A 200 -7.72 2.39 13.04
C GLY A 200 -8.47 1.23 13.73
N PRO A 201 -9.79 1.11 13.49
CA PRO A 201 -10.62 0.08 14.11
C PRO A 201 -10.42 -1.32 13.52
N ASP A 202 -9.96 -1.41 12.27
CA ASP A 202 -9.84 -2.66 11.50
C ASP A 202 -8.38 -3.14 11.50
N VAL A 203 -8.02 -4.01 12.45
CA VAL A 203 -6.64 -4.45 12.67
C VAL A 203 -6.52 -5.97 12.66
N LYS A 204 -5.55 -6.49 11.91
CA LYS A 204 -5.13 -7.89 11.96
C LYS A 204 -3.67 -7.95 12.41
N LYS A 205 -3.38 -8.79 13.40
CA LYS A 205 -2.02 -9.01 13.91
C LYS A 205 -1.49 -10.34 13.36
N GLY A 206 -0.25 -10.34 12.90
CA GLY A 206 0.40 -11.51 12.30
C GLY A 206 1.83 -11.75 12.79
N SER A 207 2.28 -11.06 13.85
CA SER A 207 3.65 -11.16 14.36
C SER A 207 3.75 -10.86 15.85
N ASP A 208 4.77 -11.45 16.48
CA ASP A 208 5.20 -11.18 17.84
C ASP A 208 6.45 -10.28 17.91
N LYS A 209 7.12 -10.02 16.77
CA LYS A 209 8.33 -9.19 16.69
C LYS A 209 7.95 -7.75 16.35
N LEU A 210 7.33 -7.07 17.30
CA LEU A 210 6.76 -5.74 17.12
C LEU A 210 7.72 -4.65 17.60
N ALA A 211 7.69 -3.49 16.94
CA ALA A 211 8.32 -2.28 17.44
C ALA A 211 7.55 -1.03 17.06
N ASP A 212 7.54 -0.04 17.95
CA ASP A 212 7.04 1.30 17.63
C ASP A 212 8.00 2.01 16.67
N PRO A 213 7.48 2.88 15.77
CA PRO A 213 8.33 3.71 14.95
C PRO A 213 9.00 4.80 15.79
N VAL A 214 10.11 5.33 15.31
CA VAL A 214 10.91 6.33 16.03
C VAL A 214 11.08 7.62 15.24
N GLY A 215 11.19 8.74 15.96
CA GLY A 215 11.25 10.08 15.38
C GLY A 215 9.88 10.77 15.36
N ASN A 216 9.66 11.66 14.39
CA ASN A 216 8.43 12.45 14.28
C ASN A 216 7.32 11.67 13.57
N CYS A 217 6.76 10.67 14.26
CA CYS A 217 5.79 9.72 13.71
C CYS A 217 4.33 10.07 14.04
N LYS A 218 4.05 11.35 14.29
CA LYS A 218 2.67 11.81 14.52
C LYS A 218 1.86 11.73 13.22
N PRO A 219 0.54 11.51 13.30
CA PRO A 219 -0.34 11.55 12.14
C PRO A 219 -0.18 12.88 11.41
N GLN A 220 0.10 12.81 10.10
CA GLN A 220 0.19 13.96 9.20
C GLN A 220 -1.16 14.21 8.53
#